data_AF-A0A432FTK9-F1
#
_entry.id   AF-A0A432FTK9-F1
#
_cell.length_a   1.000
_cell.length_b   1.000
_cell.length_c   1.000
_cell.angle_alpha   90.00
_cell.angle_beta   90.00
_cell.angle_gamma   90.00
#
_symmetry.space_group_name_H-M   'P 1'
#
loop_
_entity.id
_entity.type
_entity.pdbx_description
1 polymer ?
#
loop_
_entity_poly.entity_id
_entity_poly.type
_entity_poly.pdbx_seq_one_letter_code
_entity_poly.pdbx_strand_id
1 'polypeptide(L)' 'MRSALLLKISFWLIVIGLFALVTPQPAWPEWLARMTISTGLALAITTLVVRYLELRKKRR' A
#
# COMPACT_ATOMS: atom_id res chain seq x y z
N MET A 1 -11.64 17.66 3.59
CA MET A 1 -12.39 16.54 2.97
C MET A 1 -11.49 15.43 2.41
N ARG A 2 -10.50 15.72 1.54
CA ARG A 2 -9.56 14.70 1.00
C ARG A 2 -8.83 13.86 2.07
N SER A 3 -8.37 14.46 3.17
CA SER A 3 -7.63 13.74 4.21
C SER A 3 -8.48 12.71 4.97
N ALA A 4 -9.77 12.96 5.15
CA ALA A 4 -10.67 12.01 5.81
C ALA A 4 -10.93 10.77 4.95
N LEU A 5 -11.01 10.95 3.62
CA LEU A 5 -11.10 9.85 2.67
C LEU A 5 -9.81 9.04 2.60
N LEU A 6 -8.64 9.71 2.58
CA LEU A 6 -7.34 9.05 2.61
C LEU A 6 -7.15 8.22 3.89
N LEU A 7 -7.54 8.76 5.04
CA LEU A 7 -7.44 8.06 6.33
C LEU A 7 -8.37 6.85 6.38
N LYS A 8 -9.58 6.96 5.82
CA LYS A 8 -10.51 5.85 5.68
C LYS A 8 -9.96 4.75 4.75
N ILE A 9 -9.33 5.12 3.63
CA ILE A 9 -8.70 4.17 2.71
C ILE A 9 -7.51 3.47 3.35
N SER A 10 -6.63 4.22 4.05
CA SER A 10 -5.51 3.64 4.80
C SER A 10 -5.97 2.68 5.89
N PHE A 11 -7.06 3.01 6.61
CA PHE A 11 -7.64 2.12 7.61
C PHE A 11 -8.10 0.79 6.99
N TRP A 12 -8.82 0.84 5.87
CA TRP A 12 -9.27 -0.37 5.18
C TRP A 12 -8.11 -1.20 4.59
N LEU A 13 -7.06 -0.56 4.06
CA LEU A 13 -5.85 -1.25 3.60
C LEU A 13 -5.14 -2.00 4.72
N ILE A 14 -5.06 -1.42 5.91
CA ILE A 14 -4.45 -2.07 7.08
C ILE A 14 -5.30 -3.25 7.54
N VAL A 15 -6.63 -3.09 7.60
CA VAL A 15 -7.56 -4.16 7.99
C VAL A 15 -7.48 -5.35 7.02
N ILE A 16 -7.44 -5.09 5.71
CA ILE A 16 -7.29 -6.14 4.68
C ILE A 16 -5.92 -6.82 4.78
N GLY A 17 -4.84 -6.06 5.01
CA GLY A 17 -3.50 -6.60 5.20
C GLY A 17 -3.39 -7.48 6.45
N LEU A 18 -4.02 -7.07 7.56
CA LEU A 18 -4.08 -7.88 8.78
C LEU A 18 -4.87 -9.16 8.57
N PHE A 19 -6.01 -9.09 7.89
CA PHE A 19 -6.82 -10.26 7.58
C PHE A 19 -6.07 -11.26 6.69
N ALA A 20 -5.31 -10.78 5.70
CA ALA A 20 -4.47 -11.63 4.86
C ALA A 20 -3.34 -12.34 5.62
N LEU A 21 -2.82 -11.72 6.69
CA LEU A 21 -1.78 -12.31 7.56
C LEU A 21 -2.35 -13.27 8.60
N VAL A 22 -3.57 -13.01 9.10
CA VAL A 22 -4.20 -13.76 10.19
C VAL A 22 -4.94 -15.01 9.69
N THR A 23 -5.39 -15.06 8.43
CA THR A 23 -6.02 -16.28 7.87
C THR A 23 -4.97 -17.38 7.66
N PRO A 24 -5.00 -18.49 8.43
CA PRO A 24 -4.00 -19.56 8.35
C PRO A 24 -4.07 -20.36 7.04
N GLN A 25 -5.15 -20.19 6.28
CA GLN A 25 -5.37 -20.80 4.98
C GLN A 25 -5.91 -19.70 4.04
N PRO A 26 -5.07 -19.06 3.22
CA PRO A 26 -5.56 -18.08 2.27
C PRO A 26 -6.52 -18.79 1.32
N ALA A 27 -7.80 -18.41 1.31
CA ALA A 27 -8.76 -18.83 0.27
C ALA A 27 -8.40 -18.23 -1.12
N TRP A 28 -7.23 -17.57 -1.19
CA TRP A 28 -6.77 -16.71 -2.25
C TRP A 28 -5.56 -17.42 -2.86
N PRO A 29 -5.53 -17.64 -4.18
CA PRO A 29 -4.47 -18.38 -4.83
C PRO A 29 -3.08 -17.80 -4.51
N GLU A 30 -2.04 -18.65 -4.44
CA GLU A 30 -0.66 -18.20 -4.19
C GLU A 30 -0.21 -17.05 -5.12
N TRP A 31 -0.69 -17.06 -6.37
CA TRP A 31 -0.36 -16.00 -7.33
C TRP A 31 -0.88 -14.63 -6.89
N LEU A 32 -2.04 -14.57 -6.22
CA LEU A 32 -2.65 -13.34 -5.77
C LEU A 32 -1.90 -12.75 -4.56
N ALA A 33 -1.38 -13.62 -3.68
CA ALA A 33 -0.49 -13.20 -2.59
C ALA A 33 0.82 -12.61 -3.14
N ARG A 34 1.45 -13.29 -4.11
CA ARG A 34 2.67 -12.79 -4.77
C ARG A 34 2.43 -11.49 -5.52
N MET A 35 1.29 -11.36 -6.20
CA MET A 35 0.90 -10.12 -6.87
C MET A 35 0.66 -9.00 -5.87
N THR A 36 -0.08 -9.23 -4.78
CA THR A 36 -0.36 -8.19 -3.77
C THR A 36 0.92 -7.70 -3.11
N ILE A 37 1.83 -8.61 -2.76
CA ILE A 37 3.14 -8.26 -2.19
C ILE A 37 3.96 -7.46 -3.21
N SER A 38 4.03 -7.90 -4.47
CA SER A 38 4.78 -7.22 -5.53
C SER A 38 4.22 -5.83 -5.84
N THR A 39 2.89 -5.69 -5.93
CA THR A 39 2.20 -4.43 -6.16
C THR A 39 2.36 -3.49 -4.97
N GLY A 40 2.25 -4.00 -3.75
CA GLY A 40 2.50 -3.23 -2.53
C GLY A 40 3.93 -2.69 -2.47
N LEU A 41 4.92 -3.53 -2.80
CA LEU A 41 6.33 -3.14 -2.85
C LEU A 41 6.58 -2.08 -3.94
N ALA A 42 6.05 -2.28 -5.14
CA ALA A 42 6.16 -1.35 -6.25
C ALA A 42 5.55 0.01 -5.89
N LEU A 43 4.33 0.03 -5.32
CA LEU A 43 3.68 1.26 -4.87
C LEU A 43 4.46 1.96 -3.77
N ALA A 44 5.03 1.22 -2.81
CA ALA A 44 5.86 1.80 -1.75
C ALA A 44 7.09 2.50 -2.31
N ILE A 45 7.80 1.85 -3.25
CA ILE A 45 8.97 2.41 -3.93
C ILE A 45 8.57 3.64 -4.74
N THR A 46 7.53 3.55 -5.58
CA THR A 46 7.07 4.68 -6.39
C THR A 46 6.67 5.87 -5.50
N THR A 47 5.97 5.62 -4.39
CA THR A 47 5.57 6.68 -3.46
C THR A 47 6.79 7.37 -2.83
N LEU A 48 7.80 6.61 -2.42
CA LEU A 48 9.06 7.17 -1.90
C LEU A 48 9.81 7.98 -2.95
N VAL A 49 9.91 7.48 -4.18
CA VAL A 49 10.58 8.16 -5.29
C VAL A 49 9.87 9.47 -5.64
N VAL A 50 8.55 9.44 -5.80
CA VAL A 50 7.75 10.64 -6.09
C VAL A 50 7.90 11.66 -4.97
N ARG A 51 7.81 11.23 -3.71
CA ARG A 51 7.97 12.13 -2.56
C ARG A 51 9.38 12.74 -2.48
N TYR A 52 10.41 11.95 -2.80
CA TYR A 52 11.79 12.45 -2.88
C TYR A 52 11.96 13.50 -3.99
N LEU A 53 11.37 13.27 -5.17
CA LEU A 53 11.39 14.23 -6.27
C LEU A 53 10.64 15.52 -5.94
N GLU A 54 9.48 15.43 -5.28
CA GLU A 54 8.74 16.61 -4.80
C GLU A 54 9.55 17.44 -3.81
N LEU A 55 10.20 16.79 -2.83
CA LEU A 55 11.08 17.45 -1.87
C LEU A 55 12.27 18.13 -2.54
N ARG A 56 12.81 17.54 -3.61
CA ARG A 56 13.90 18.14 -4.40
C ARG A 56 13.42 19.34 -5.20
N LYS A 57 12.20 19.29 -5.75
CA LYS A 57 11.61 20.38 -6.53
C LYS A 57 11.25 21.59 -5.67
N LYS A 58 10.80 21.37 -4.43
CA LYS A 58 10.50 22.43 -3.45
C LYS A 58 11.75 23.15 -2.92
N ARG A 59 12.93 22.56 -3.09
CA ARG A 59 14.22 23.11 -2.61
C ARG A 59 14.95 23.97 -3.65
N ARG A 60 14.45 24.05 -4.89
CA ARG A 60 14.84 25.04 -5.91
C ARG A 60 13.78 26.13 -5.98
#